data_AF-A0A969A4T5-F1
#
_entry.id   AF-A0A969A4T5-F1
#
_cell.length_a   1.000
_cell.length_b   1.000
_cell.length_c   1.000
_cell.angle_alpha   90.00
_cell.angle_beta   90.00
_cell.angle_gamma   90.00
#
_symmetry.space_group_name_H-M   'P 1'
#
loop_
_entity.id
_entity.type
_entity.pdbx_description
1 polymer ?
#
loop_
_entity_poly.entity_id
_entity_poly.type
_entity_poly.pdbx_seq_one_letter_code
_entity_poly.pdbx_strand_id
1 'polypeptide(L)'
;MGIYSSKNQHNLFKVGDIFGSFVVLEDFGNQKVKCFSQLSQEIVDIKKSELESLTKIEVEQSKKPQTKLRIADLNEQYQLLTVVDNRIEYNKYGQKLIKVRCSCGTQKSVKNYDFVSRKIASCGCLQKNKVSNAKTTHGLYKSKEYKLWLRLKTICLNKNDPSFKTYGGSGIDIYPNWVNSFQSFYEDMGACPEDAVLTRIDPDKGFSPCNCCWLSRPEAKRIEILIQCGVDPKLLIQPKKSFPSQKDLPKETIAAIRSSHAKGESNLSKIGKDFNLSAAEVINVLINHC
;
A
#
# COMPACT_ATOMS: atom_id res chain seq x y z
N MET A 1 24.74 50.23 -33.50
CA MET A 1 24.10 50.00 -32.19
C MET A 1 22.72 50.65 -32.22
N GLY A 2 21.60 50.07 -31.82
CA GLY A 2 21.31 48.75 -31.27
C GLY A 2 19.96 48.26 -31.79
N ILE A 3 19.76 46.96 -31.59
CA ILE A 3 18.78 46.09 -32.24
C ILE A 3 17.42 46.21 -31.56
N TYR A 4 16.36 46.16 -32.38
CA TYR A 4 14.95 46.05 -31.99
C TYR A 4 14.73 45.02 -30.88
N SER A 5 14.26 45.46 -29.70
CA SER A 5 13.75 44.57 -28.65
C SER A 5 12.27 44.31 -28.91
N SER A 6 12.00 43.10 -29.43
CA SER A 6 10.67 42.55 -29.67
C SER A 6 9.87 42.47 -28.36
N LYS A 7 8.67 43.05 -28.39
CA LYS A 7 7.69 43.03 -27.30
C LYS A 7 7.42 41.59 -26.85
N ASN A 8 7.65 41.32 -25.56
CA ASN A 8 7.18 40.13 -24.87
C ASN A 8 5.65 40.03 -25.01
N GLN A 9 5.17 39.11 -25.84
CA GLN A 9 3.77 38.69 -25.84
C GLN A 9 3.52 37.94 -24.53
N HIS A 10 2.59 38.44 -23.73
CA HIS A 10 2.15 37.78 -22.51
C HIS A 10 1.54 36.42 -22.84
N ASN A 11 2.19 35.33 -22.42
CA ASN A 11 1.60 34.00 -22.43
C ASN A 11 0.37 34.00 -21.49
N LEU A 12 -0.81 33.77 -22.06
CA LEU A 12 -2.09 33.82 -21.36
C LEU A 12 -2.41 32.50 -20.65
N PHE A 13 -1.79 31.40 -21.08
CA PHE A 13 -2.01 30.05 -20.56
C PHE A 13 -0.71 29.48 -19.98
N LYS A 14 -0.80 28.82 -18.82
CA LYS A 14 0.35 28.18 -18.18
C LYS A 14 0.41 26.71 -18.55
N VAL A 15 1.64 26.20 -18.69
CA VAL A 15 1.86 24.76 -18.86
C VAL A 15 1.28 24.01 -17.66
N GLY A 16 0.46 23.00 -17.94
CA GLY A 16 -0.28 22.21 -16.96
C GLY A 16 -1.71 22.69 -16.70
N ASP A 17 -2.15 23.83 -17.25
CA ASP A 17 -3.55 24.24 -17.16
C ASP A 17 -4.45 23.21 -17.90
N ILE A 18 -5.59 22.87 -17.30
CA ILE A 18 -6.54 21.90 -17.85
C ILE A 18 -7.81 22.63 -18.28
N PHE A 19 -8.23 22.41 -19.53
CA PHE A 19 -9.44 22.98 -20.12
C PHE A 19 -10.27 21.87 -20.77
N GLY A 20 -11.35 21.45 -20.13
CA GLY A 20 -12.13 20.28 -20.54
C GLY A 20 -11.26 19.00 -20.49
N SER A 21 -11.08 18.37 -21.65
CA SER A 21 -10.20 17.20 -21.81
C SER A 21 -8.79 17.54 -22.29
N PHE A 22 -8.43 18.82 -22.37
CA PHE A 22 -7.15 19.26 -22.91
C PHE A 22 -6.22 19.79 -21.80
N VAL A 23 -4.96 19.35 -21.81
CA VAL A 23 -3.92 19.83 -20.89
C VAL A 23 -2.91 20.67 -21.68
N VAL A 24 -2.68 21.91 -21.28
CA VAL A 24 -1.72 22.80 -21.94
C VAL A 24 -0.30 22.27 -21.75
N LEU A 25 0.39 22.00 -22.86
CA LEU A 25 1.78 21.57 -22.85
C LEU A 25 2.71 22.75 -23.07
N GLU A 26 2.40 23.64 -24.04
CA GLU A 26 3.24 24.79 -24.38
C GLU A 26 2.39 25.94 -24.97
N ASP A 27 2.62 27.18 -24.51
CA ASP A 27 2.10 28.41 -25.12
C ASP A 27 3.26 29.15 -25.80
N PHE A 28 3.27 29.12 -27.13
CA PHE A 28 4.30 29.78 -27.96
C PHE A 28 3.98 31.25 -28.27
N GLY A 29 3.02 31.87 -27.59
CA GLY A 29 2.63 33.27 -27.82
C GLY A 29 1.76 33.48 -29.06
N ASN A 30 1.90 32.64 -30.09
CA ASN A 30 1.09 32.64 -31.30
C ASN A 30 -0.40 32.30 -31.01
N GLN A 31 -1.29 32.54 -31.99
CA GLN A 31 -2.75 32.32 -31.86
C GLN A 31 -3.18 30.88 -31.54
N LYS A 32 -2.24 29.94 -31.36
CA LYS A 32 -2.48 28.53 -31.01
C LYS A 32 -1.68 28.13 -29.77
N VAL A 33 -2.23 27.20 -29.00
CA VAL A 33 -1.65 26.57 -27.81
C VAL A 33 -1.54 25.09 -28.08
N LYS A 34 -0.39 24.50 -27.75
CA LYS A 34 -0.21 23.05 -27.88
C LYS A 34 -0.78 22.37 -26.64
N CYS A 35 -1.71 21.46 -26.84
CA CYS A 35 -2.40 20.77 -25.78
C CYS A 35 -2.36 19.24 -25.97
N PHE A 36 -2.37 18.50 -24.88
CA PHE A 36 -2.62 17.06 -24.87
C PHE A 36 -4.11 16.79 -24.69
N SER A 37 -4.75 16.09 -25.63
CA SER A 37 -6.13 15.61 -25.45
C SER A 37 -6.16 14.32 -24.66
N GLN A 38 -6.83 14.32 -23.52
CA GLN A 38 -7.05 13.13 -22.70
C GLN A 38 -8.04 12.14 -23.33
N LEU A 39 -8.89 12.60 -24.26
CA LEU A 39 -9.89 11.75 -24.92
C LEU A 39 -9.31 10.99 -26.11
N SER A 40 -8.57 11.67 -26.98
CA SER A 40 -7.91 11.02 -28.12
C SER A 40 -6.50 10.52 -27.81
N GLN A 41 -5.93 10.90 -26.66
CA GLN A 41 -4.53 10.62 -26.26
C GLN A 41 -3.49 11.18 -27.24
N GLU A 42 -3.80 12.29 -27.92
CA GLU A 42 -2.92 12.91 -28.91
C GLU A 42 -2.58 14.36 -28.55
N ILE A 43 -1.46 14.84 -29.09
CA ILE A 43 -1.05 16.25 -28.99
C ILE A 43 -1.68 17.01 -30.15
N VAL A 44 -2.43 18.07 -29.83
CA VAL A 44 -3.17 18.89 -30.78
C VAL A 44 -2.87 20.38 -30.57
N ASP A 45 -2.79 21.12 -31.67
CA ASP A 45 -2.66 22.58 -31.64
C ASP A 45 -4.04 23.25 -31.68
N ILE A 46 -4.47 23.84 -30.58
CA ILE A 46 -5.80 24.46 -30.42
C ILE A 46 -5.69 25.97 -30.51
N LYS A 47 -6.64 26.65 -31.17
CA LYS A 47 -6.65 28.12 -31.21
C LYS A 47 -6.91 28.70 -29.82
N LYS A 48 -6.21 29.77 -29.43
CA LYS A 48 -6.38 30.45 -28.14
C LYS A 48 -7.84 30.85 -27.86
N SER A 49 -8.54 31.38 -28.86
CA SER A 49 -9.96 31.74 -28.76
C SER A 49 -10.88 30.55 -28.50
N GLU A 50 -10.51 29.38 -29.01
CA GLU A 50 -11.26 28.13 -28.83
C GLU A 50 -11.00 27.57 -27.43
N LEU A 51 -9.76 27.60 -26.96
CA LEU A 51 -9.38 27.25 -25.58
C LEU A 51 -10.03 28.20 -24.54
N GLU A 52 -10.07 29.50 -24.81
CA GLU A 52 -10.81 30.50 -24.03
C GLU A 52 -12.33 30.25 -24.05
N SER A 53 -12.90 29.81 -25.17
CA SER A 53 -14.31 29.47 -25.21
C SER A 53 -14.65 28.26 -24.32
N LEU A 54 -13.71 27.30 -24.19
CA LEU A 54 -13.82 26.18 -23.25
C LEU A 54 -13.74 26.67 -21.79
N THR A 55 -12.93 27.71 -21.49
CA THR A 55 -12.94 28.35 -20.15
C THR A 55 -14.27 29.01 -19.83
N LYS A 56 -14.93 29.64 -20.81
CA LYS A 56 -16.25 30.26 -20.61
C LYS A 56 -17.31 29.21 -20.35
N ILE A 57 -17.24 28.05 -20.99
CA ILE A 57 -18.16 26.92 -20.74
C ILE A 57 -17.96 26.36 -19.32
N GLU A 58 -16.72 26.24 -18.82
CA GLU A 58 -16.45 25.78 -17.44
C GLU A 58 -16.78 26.83 -16.38
N VAL A 59 -16.56 28.11 -16.67
CA VAL A 59 -16.94 29.23 -15.80
C VAL A 59 -18.47 29.45 -15.79
N GLU A 60 -19.18 29.23 -16.89
CA GLU A 60 -20.66 29.23 -16.92
C GLU A 60 -21.26 27.98 -16.27
N GLN A 61 -20.60 26.82 -16.37
CA GLN A 61 -20.99 25.63 -15.61
C GLN A 61 -20.74 25.76 -14.10
N SER A 62 -19.76 26.59 -13.68
CA SER A 62 -19.46 26.86 -12.26
C SER A 62 -20.13 28.13 -11.71
N LYS A 63 -20.61 29.04 -12.56
CA LYS A 63 -21.42 30.21 -12.18
C LYS A 63 -22.87 30.06 -12.66
N LYS A 64 -23.54 28.97 -12.26
CA LYS A 64 -25.01 28.98 -12.29
C LYS A 64 -25.52 29.88 -11.16
N PRO A 65 -26.44 30.82 -11.45
CA PRO A 65 -27.07 31.62 -10.41
C PRO A 65 -27.77 30.67 -9.41
N GLN A 66 -27.61 30.96 -8.12
CA GLN A 66 -28.38 30.31 -7.05
C GLN A 66 -29.85 30.68 -7.21
N THR A 67 -30.59 30.00 -8.09
CA THR A 67 -32.01 30.30 -8.28
C THR A 67 -32.79 29.06 -8.71
N LYS A 68 -33.79 28.74 -7.88
CA LYS A 68 -34.78 27.64 -7.92
C LYS A 68 -34.23 26.23 -7.67
N LEU A 69 -34.49 25.74 -6.46
CA LEU A 69 -34.37 24.33 -6.07
C LEU A 69 -35.04 23.41 -7.11
N ARG A 70 -34.24 22.81 -8.00
CA ARG A 70 -34.68 21.67 -8.81
C ARG A 70 -34.92 20.49 -7.88
N ILE A 71 -35.98 19.73 -8.16
CA ILE A 71 -36.29 18.46 -7.50
C ILE A 71 -35.53 17.39 -8.26
N ALA A 72 -34.86 16.47 -7.55
CA ALA A 72 -34.16 15.38 -8.21
C ALA A 72 -35.14 14.37 -8.81
N ASP A 73 -34.82 13.90 -10.00
CA ASP A 73 -35.70 13.04 -10.80
C ASP A 73 -35.55 11.57 -10.40
N LEU A 74 -36.57 10.75 -10.67
CA LEU A 74 -36.49 9.31 -10.44
C LEU A 74 -35.35 8.70 -11.26
N ASN A 75 -34.58 7.78 -10.67
CA ASN A 75 -33.36 7.19 -11.24
C ASN A 75 -32.20 8.16 -11.46
N GLU A 76 -32.30 9.42 -11.04
CA GLU A 76 -31.14 10.31 -11.05
C GLU A 76 -30.04 9.73 -10.15
N GLN A 77 -28.85 9.56 -10.72
CA GLN A 77 -27.71 8.97 -10.05
C GLN A 77 -26.60 10.00 -9.85
N TYR A 78 -26.06 10.04 -8.64
CA TYR A 78 -24.87 10.79 -8.31
C TYR A 78 -23.96 9.95 -7.42
N GLN A 79 -22.73 9.72 -7.88
CA GLN A 79 -21.75 8.88 -7.20
C GLN A 79 -22.36 7.49 -6.91
N LEU A 80 -22.49 7.12 -5.64
CA LEU A 80 -23.03 5.84 -5.21
C LEU A 80 -24.52 5.88 -4.92
N LEU A 81 -25.20 7.01 -5.11
CA LEU A 81 -26.60 7.20 -4.76
C LEU A 81 -27.48 7.31 -6.00
N THR A 82 -28.60 6.61 -5.98
CA THR A 82 -29.64 6.63 -7.01
C THR A 82 -30.98 6.99 -6.37
N VAL A 83 -31.72 7.93 -6.96
CA VAL A 83 -33.08 8.26 -6.52
C VAL A 83 -34.01 7.08 -6.80
N VAL A 84 -34.68 6.60 -5.75
CA VAL A 84 -35.63 5.46 -5.84
C VAL A 84 -37.08 5.86 -5.65
N ASP A 85 -37.32 7.04 -5.09
CA ASP A 85 -38.65 7.64 -5.01
C ASP A 85 -38.50 9.15 -5.16
N ASN A 86 -39.21 9.73 -6.12
CA ASN A 86 -39.23 11.16 -6.40
C ASN A 86 -40.35 11.89 -5.63
N ARG A 87 -41.13 11.18 -4.81
CA ARG A 87 -42.06 11.80 -3.85
C ARG A 87 -41.28 12.58 -2.80
N ILE A 88 -41.67 13.83 -2.61
CA ILE A 88 -41.02 14.72 -1.66
C ILE A 88 -41.62 14.52 -0.28
N GLU A 89 -40.79 14.05 0.64
CA GLU A 89 -41.10 14.05 2.06
C GLU A 89 -40.60 15.34 2.72
N TYR A 90 -41.12 15.67 3.89
CA TYR A 90 -40.66 16.81 4.67
C TYR A 90 -40.18 16.33 6.03
N ASN A 91 -39.06 16.87 6.49
CA ASN A 91 -38.64 16.65 7.88
C ASN A 91 -39.40 17.56 8.85
N LYS A 92 -39.18 17.37 10.16
CA LYS A 92 -39.76 18.21 11.22
C LYS A 92 -39.44 19.71 11.15
N TYR A 93 -38.50 20.10 10.28
CA TYR A 93 -38.10 21.49 10.03
C TYR A 93 -38.61 22.01 8.67
N GLY A 94 -39.51 21.28 8.00
CA GLY A 94 -40.06 21.66 6.70
C GLY A 94 -39.09 21.51 5.52
N GLN A 95 -37.97 20.80 5.68
CA GLN A 95 -37.00 20.61 4.61
C GLN A 95 -37.39 19.43 3.72
N LYS A 96 -37.31 19.63 2.40
CA LYS A 96 -37.59 18.62 1.38
C LYS A 96 -36.57 17.48 1.44
N LEU A 97 -37.06 16.26 1.60
CA LEU A 97 -36.31 15.02 1.58
C LEU A 97 -36.64 14.22 0.31
N ILE A 98 -35.66 13.48 -0.17
CA ILE A 98 -35.78 12.53 -1.28
C ILE A 98 -35.23 11.17 -0.88
N LYS A 99 -35.85 10.10 -1.34
CA LYS A 99 -35.45 8.74 -1.03
C LYS A 99 -34.41 8.25 -2.05
N VAL A 100 -33.25 7.89 -1.55
CA VAL A 100 -32.14 7.39 -2.37
C VAL A 100 -31.71 5.99 -1.92
N ARG A 101 -31.24 5.19 -2.87
CA ARG A 101 -30.56 3.92 -2.65
C ARG A 101 -29.09 4.07 -2.96
N CYS A 102 -28.26 3.59 -2.05
CA CYS A 102 -26.82 3.53 -2.23
C CYS A 102 -26.43 2.22 -2.94
N SER A 103 -25.31 2.22 -3.67
CA SER A 103 -24.77 1.01 -4.33
C SER A 103 -24.48 -0.14 -3.34
N CYS A 104 -24.26 0.17 -2.07
CA CYS A 104 -24.14 -0.83 -0.99
C CYS A 104 -25.49 -1.42 -0.52
N GLY A 105 -26.59 -1.11 -1.21
CA GLY A 105 -27.94 -1.60 -0.91
C GLY A 105 -28.74 -0.77 0.09
N THR A 106 -28.09 0.10 0.87
CA THR A 106 -28.77 0.92 1.89
C THR A 106 -29.68 1.97 1.26
N GLN A 107 -30.95 2.01 1.66
CA GLN A 107 -31.89 3.09 1.33
C GLN A 107 -31.96 4.11 2.47
N LYS A 108 -32.01 5.40 2.15
CA LYS A 108 -32.19 6.46 3.14
C LYS A 108 -32.85 7.70 2.53
N SER A 109 -33.53 8.48 3.37
CA SER A 109 -34.01 9.81 3.00
C SER A 109 -32.91 10.84 3.22
N VAL A 110 -32.56 11.61 2.20
CA VAL A 110 -31.58 12.70 2.26
C VAL A 110 -32.23 14.02 1.90
N LYS A 111 -31.65 15.15 2.34
CA LYS A 111 -32.14 16.46 1.93
C LYS A 111 -31.99 16.61 0.41
N ASN A 112 -33.06 16.99 -0.27
CA ASN A 112 -33.05 17.19 -1.72
C ASN A 112 -31.96 18.18 -2.13
N TYR A 113 -31.81 19.26 -1.37
CA TYR A 113 -30.75 20.24 -1.60
C TYR A 113 -29.35 19.62 -1.55
N ASP A 114 -29.04 18.76 -0.57
CA ASP A 114 -27.71 18.17 -0.42
C ASP A 114 -27.38 17.16 -1.54
N PHE A 115 -28.40 16.48 -2.07
CA PHE A 115 -28.27 15.59 -3.23
C PHE A 115 -28.04 16.38 -4.52
N VAL A 116 -28.93 17.35 -4.82
CA VAL A 116 -28.85 18.18 -6.04
C VAL A 116 -27.58 19.05 -6.06
N SER A 117 -27.17 19.57 -4.90
CA SER A 117 -25.90 20.31 -4.75
C SER A 117 -24.66 19.41 -4.64
N ARG A 118 -24.81 18.09 -4.82
CA ARG A 118 -23.72 17.11 -4.92
C ARG A 118 -22.84 16.99 -3.67
N LYS A 119 -23.36 17.39 -2.50
CA LYS A 119 -22.67 17.34 -1.20
C LYS A 119 -22.63 15.94 -0.59
N ILE A 120 -23.54 15.06 -1.00
CA ILE A 120 -23.62 13.68 -0.48
C ILE A 120 -23.24 12.70 -1.59
N ALA A 121 -22.17 11.93 -1.37
CA ALA A 121 -21.68 10.95 -2.34
C ALA A 121 -22.08 9.49 -2.06
N SER A 122 -22.51 9.16 -0.83
CA SER A 122 -22.88 7.79 -0.45
C SER A 122 -23.83 7.74 0.76
N CYS A 123 -24.25 6.54 1.15
CA CYS A 123 -24.99 6.38 2.41
C CYS A 123 -24.15 6.70 3.66
N GLY A 124 -22.83 6.83 3.52
CA GLY A 124 -21.84 6.84 4.59
C GLY A 124 -20.89 5.64 4.50
N CYS A 125 -21.21 4.63 3.67
CA CYS A 125 -20.37 3.45 3.43
C CYS A 125 -18.99 3.81 2.91
N LEU A 126 -18.87 4.85 2.06
CA LEU A 126 -17.57 5.27 1.54
C LEU A 126 -16.63 5.70 2.68
N GLN A 127 -17.14 6.48 3.63
CA GLN A 127 -16.36 6.90 4.79
C GLN A 127 -16.06 5.73 5.72
N LYS A 128 -17.04 4.84 5.96
CA LYS A 128 -16.85 3.63 6.77
C LYS A 128 -15.76 2.72 6.19
N ASN A 129 -15.78 2.50 4.87
CA ASN A 129 -14.81 1.68 4.16
C ASN A 129 -13.41 2.31 4.17
N LYS A 130 -13.31 3.64 4.00
CA LYS A 130 -12.03 4.34 4.14
C LYS A 130 -11.46 4.20 5.55
N VAL A 131 -12.29 4.36 6.58
CA VAL A 131 -11.87 4.21 7.98
C VAL A 131 -11.55 2.75 8.31
N SER A 132 -12.29 1.77 7.80
CA SER A 132 -11.97 0.36 8.01
C SER A 132 -10.67 -0.01 7.32
N ASN A 133 -10.45 0.39 6.07
CA ASN A 133 -9.22 0.10 5.32
C ASN A 133 -8.01 0.84 5.91
N ALA A 134 -8.19 2.02 6.49
CA ALA A 134 -7.14 2.70 7.25
C ALA A 134 -6.84 2.01 8.60
N LYS A 135 -7.81 1.26 9.16
CA LYS A 135 -7.68 0.49 10.40
C LYS A 135 -7.21 -0.96 10.18
N THR A 136 -7.08 -1.44 8.95
CA THR A 136 -6.58 -2.79 8.67
C THR A 136 -5.05 -2.85 8.71
N THR A 137 -4.45 -2.63 9.87
CA THR A 137 -3.21 -3.35 10.20
C THR A 137 -3.63 -4.79 10.51
N HIS A 138 -3.81 -5.61 9.47
CA HIS A 138 -3.91 -7.08 9.52
C HIS A 138 -4.99 -7.70 10.43
N GLY A 139 -5.87 -6.91 11.05
CA GLY A 139 -6.88 -7.39 12.01
C GLY A 139 -6.32 -7.92 13.34
N LEU A 140 -5.00 -8.05 13.44
CA LEU A 140 -4.28 -8.76 14.50
C LEU A 140 -3.47 -7.83 15.42
N TYR A 141 -3.63 -6.50 15.33
CA TYR A 141 -2.87 -5.50 16.10
C TYR A 141 -2.91 -5.63 17.65
N LYS A 142 -3.77 -6.51 18.19
CA LYS A 142 -3.85 -6.85 19.62
C LYS A 142 -3.55 -8.32 19.94
N SER A 143 -3.27 -9.11 18.92
CA SER A 143 -3.02 -10.54 19.05
C SER A 143 -1.70 -10.81 19.78
N LYS A 144 -1.55 -12.04 20.28
CA LYS A 144 -0.33 -12.49 20.96
C LYS A 144 0.88 -12.41 20.02
N GLU A 145 0.68 -12.77 18.75
CA GLU A 145 1.66 -12.75 17.67
C GLU A 145 2.14 -11.32 17.38
N TYR A 146 1.22 -10.36 17.29
CA TYR A 146 1.58 -8.96 17.02
C TYR A 146 2.41 -8.36 18.16
N LYS A 147 2.01 -8.61 19.41
CA LYS A 147 2.78 -8.18 20.58
C LYS A 147 4.16 -8.83 20.62
N LEU A 148 4.25 -10.11 20.28
CA LEU A 148 5.53 -10.81 20.23
C LEU A 148 6.43 -10.26 19.13
N TRP A 149 5.90 -10.07 17.93
CA TRP A 149 6.62 -9.47 16.80
C TRP A 149 7.19 -8.09 17.15
N LEU A 150 6.40 -7.24 17.80
CA LEU A 150 6.88 -5.96 18.33
C LEU A 150 8.00 -6.16 19.37
N ARG A 151 7.84 -7.13 20.28
CA ARG A 151 8.87 -7.44 21.28
C ARG A 151 10.18 -7.88 20.63
N LEU A 152 10.14 -8.73 19.60
CA LEU A 152 11.34 -9.17 18.86
C LEU A 152 12.08 -7.98 18.27
N LYS A 153 11.36 -7.08 17.59
CA LYS A 153 11.96 -5.85 17.06
C LYS A 153 12.60 -5.01 18.15
N THR A 154 11.92 -4.84 19.29
CA THR A 154 12.45 -4.06 20.40
C THR A 154 13.73 -4.67 20.96
N ILE A 155 13.76 -5.97 21.27
CA ILE A 155 14.95 -6.59 21.89
C ILE A 155 16.12 -6.76 20.92
N CYS A 156 15.86 -6.88 19.62
CA CYS A 156 16.93 -7.04 18.62
C CYS A 156 17.45 -5.71 18.07
N LEU A 157 16.61 -4.68 17.96
CA LEU A 157 16.97 -3.45 17.22
C LEU A 157 17.07 -2.20 18.10
N ASN A 158 16.42 -2.17 19.27
CA ASN A 158 16.43 -1.00 20.15
C ASN A 158 17.54 -1.09 21.19
N LYS A 159 18.64 -0.35 20.96
CA LYS A 159 19.79 -0.27 21.89
C LYS A 159 19.45 0.20 23.30
N ASN A 160 18.31 0.88 23.49
CA ASN A 160 17.85 1.35 24.79
C ASN A 160 17.06 0.29 25.58
N ASP A 161 16.70 -0.84 24.97
CA ASP A 161 16.01 -1.92 25.67
C ASP A 161 17.01 -2.69 26.57
N PRO A 162 16.69 -2.98 27.84
CA PRO A 162 17.58 -3.73 28.73
C PRO A 162 17.98 -5.11 28.18
N SER A 163 17.09 -5.76 27.41
CA SER A 163 17.37 -7.06 26.79
C SER A 163 18.22 -6.94 25.53
N PHE A 164 18.44 -5.73 24.98
CA PHE A 164 19.27 -5.55 23.79
C PHE A 164 20.65 -6.16 23.98
N LYS A 165 21.29 -5.93 25.13
CA LYS A 165 22.62 -6.49 25.42
C LYS A 165 22.70 -8.00 25.22
N THR A 166 21.64 -8.73 25.58
CA THR A 166 21.58 -10.19 25.46
C THR A 166 21.27 -10.63 24.03
N TYR A 167 20.44 -9.88 23.31
CA TYR A 167 19.98 -10.23 21.96
C TYR A 167 20.72 -9.44 20.89
N GLY A 168 20.25 -8.24 20.52
CA GLY A 168 20.85 -7.45 19.44
C GLY A 168 22.33 -7.11 19.66
N GLY A 169 22.73 -6.86 20.91
CA GLY A 169 24.11 -6.61 21.31
C GLY A 169 25.03 -7.82 21.23
N SER A 170 24.47 -9.03 21.23
CA SER A 170 25.20 -10.30 21.02
C SER A 170 25.19 -10.75 19.54
N GLY A 171 24.66 -9.92 18.63
CA GLY A 171 24.51 -10.28 17.21
C GLY A 171 23.28 -11.13 16.88
N ILE A 172 22.35 -11.32 17.83
CA ILE A 172 21.07 -12.00 17.56
C ILE A 172 20.11 -11.01 16.91
N ASP A 173 19.96 -11.13 15.59
CA ASP A 173 19.10 -10.25 14.79
C ASP A 173 17.76 -10.90 14.42
N ILE A 174 16.87 -10.13 13.83
CA ILE A 174 15.57 -10.54 13.31
C ILE A 174 15.60 -10.61 11.78
N TYR A 175 14.88 -11.57 11.20
CA TYR A 175 14.80 -11.75 9.75
C TYR A 175 14.33 -10.44 9.05
N PRO A 176 15.03 -9.94 8.02
CA PRO A 176 14.75 -8.62 7.43
C PRO A 176 13.30 -8.42 6.98
N ASN A 177 12.67 -9.45 6.43
CA ASN A 177 11.26 -9.37 6.01
C ASN A 177 10.31 -9.22 7.20
N TRP A 178 10.67 -9.75 8.37
CA TRP A 178 9.90 -9.56 9.59
C TRP A 178 10.08 -8.14 10.14
N VAL A 179 11.24 -7.49 9.97
CA VAL A 179 11.49 -6.14 10.53
C VAL A 179 10.40 -5.14 10.14
N ASN A 180 10.01 -5.12 8.86
CA ASN A 180 9.11 -4.11 8.33
C ASN A 180 7.68 -4.60 8.09
N SER A 181 7.41 -5.89 8.25
CA SER A 181 6.13 -6.49 7.91
C SER A 181 5.68 -7.53 8.94
N PHE A 182 4.67 -7.19 9.74
CA PHE A 182 4.00 -8.18 10.58
C PHE A 182 3.31 -9.26 9.75
N GLN A 183 2.77 -8.90 8.58
CA GLN A 183 2.12 -9.85 7.68
C GLN A 183 3.09 -10.96 7.27
N SER A 184 4.34 -10.60 6.95
CA SER A 184 5.38 -11.57 6.60
C SER A 184 5.77 -12.45 7.78
N PHE A 185 5.86 -11.88 9.00
CA PHE A 185 6.04 -12.68 10.22
C PHE A 185 4.88 -13.68 10.42
N TYR A 186 3.64 -13.23 10.23
CA TYR A 186 2.46 -14.07 10.44
C TYR A 186 2.30 -15.14 9.35
N GLU A 187 2.66 -14.86 8.10
CA GLU A 187 2.68 -15.84 7.01
C GLU A 187 3.75 -16.92 7.20
N ASP A 188 4.85 -16.58 7.87
CA ASP A 188 5.94 -17.50 8.17
C ASP A 188 5.65 -18.36 9.41
N MET A 189 5.15 -17.75 10.48
CA MET A 189 4.95 -18.42 11.76
C MET A 189 3.55 -18.99 11.96
N GLY A 190 2.55 -18.42 11.29
CA GLY A 190 1.13 -18.70 11.52
C GLY A 190 0.63 -18.23 12.89
N ALA A 191 -0.60 -18.63 13.21
CA ALA A 191 -1.19 -18.41 14.53
C ALA A 191 -0.39 -19.16 15.62
N CYS A 192 -0.18 -18.48 16.75
CA CYS A 192 0.42 -19.08 17.93
C CYS A 192 -0.58 -20.08 18.54
N PRO A 193 -0.22 -21.36 18.69
CA PRO A 193 -1.02 -22.31 19.45
C PRO A 193 -1.21 -21.84 20.90
N GLU A 194 -2.26 -22.35 21.55
CA GLU A 194 -2.52 -22.10 22.96
C GLU A 194 -1.34 -22.58 23.81
N ASP A 195 -0.94 -21.77 24.80
CA ASP A 195 0.23 -22.01 25.66
C ASP A 195 1.61 -22.23 25.00
N ALA A 196 1.72 -22.00 23.69
CA ALA A 196 3.00 -22.03 23.01
C ALA A 196 3.81 -20.74 23.22
N VAL A 197 5.13 -20.87 23.07
CA VAL A 197 6.12 -19.81 23.05
C VAL A 197 6.95 -19.91 21.77
N LEU A 198 7.49 -18.79 21.33
CA LEU A 198 8.41 -18.78 20.20
C LEU A 198 9.79 -19.19 20.70
N THR A 199 10.31 -20.29 20.16
CA THR A 199 11.60 -20.84 20.55
C THR A 199 12.55 -20.83 19.37
N ARG A 200 13.79 -20.40 19.61
CA ARG A 200 14.90 -20.56 18.66
C ARG A 200 15.46 -21.99 18.83
N ILE A 201 15.58 -22.72 17.73
CA ILE A 201 16.11 -24.09 17.72
C ILE A 201 17.64 -24.04 17.88
N ASP A 202 18.28 -23.07 17.23
CA ASP A 202 19.71 -22.81 17.28
C ASP A 202 19.97 -21.48 18.03
N PRO A 203 20.62 -21.52 19.20
CA PRO A 203 20.81 -20.34 20.06
C PRO A 203 21.80 -19.33 19.47
N ASP A 204 22.68 -19.77 18.57
CA ASP A 204 23.69 -18.91 17.92
C ASP A 204 23.11 -18.17 16.72
N LYS A 205 21.89 -18.53 16.27
CA LYS A 205 21.21 -17.90 15.14
C LYS A 205 20.12 -16.92 15.58
N GLY A 206 19.83 -15.98 14.68
CA GLY A 206 18.77 -14.96 14.82
C GLY A 206 17.35 -15.51 14.81
N PHE A 207 16.37 -14.61 14.92
CA PHE A 207 14.94 -14.93 14.75
C PHE A 207 14.58 -15.00 13.27
N SER A 208 14.28 -16.19 12.77
CA SER A 208 13.95 -16.42 11.36
C SER A 208 12.98 -17.60 11.21
N PRO A 209 12.26 -17.72 10.08
CA PRO A 209 11.37 -18.85 9.84
C PRO A 209 12.06 -20.22 9.90
N CYS A 210 13.34 -20.29 9.56
CA CYS A 210 14.12 -21.54 9.61
C CYS A 210 14.75 -21.83 10.98
N ASN A 211 14.77 -20.86 11.89
CA ASN A 211 15.32 -21.03 13.23
C ASN A 211 14.25 -20.97 14.34
N CYS A 212 13.04 -20.52 14.04
CA CYS A 212 11.99 -20.32 15.03
C CYS A 212 10.82 -21.28 14.82
N CYS A 213 10.29 -21.77 15.94
CA CYS A 213 9.08 -22.58 15.96
C CYS A 213 8.22 -22.25 17.19
N TRP A 214 6.92 -22.53 17.09
CA TRP A 214 6.01 -22.49 18.23
C TRP A 214 6.12 -23.79 18.99
N LEU A 215 6.57 -23.72 20.25
CA LEU A 215 6.70 -24.87 21.13
C LEU A 215 5.93 -24.64 22.41
N SER A 216 5.39 -25.71 22.98
CA SER A 216 4.93 -25.67 24.36
C SER A 216 6.11 -25.38 25.31
N ARG A 217 5.83 -24.86 26.50
CA ARG A 217 6.89 -24.59 27.51
C ARG A 217 7.74 -25.83 27.84
N PRO A 218 7.18 -27.05 27.99
CA PRO A 218 7.97 -28.26 28.19
C PRO A 218 8.89 -28.59 27.01
N GLU A 219 8.41 -28.44 25.77
CA GLU A 219 9.22 -28.66 24.57
C GLU A 219 10.35 -27.64 24.44
N ALA A 220 10.06 -26.36 24.71
CA ALA A 220 11.08 -25.31 24.71
C ALA A 220 12.19 -25.60 25.74
N LYS A 221 11.84 -26.07 26.95
CA LYS A 221 12.82 -26.47 27.96
C LYS A 221 13.63 -27.70 27.53
N ARG A 222 13.01 -28.64 26.80
CA ARG A 222 13.71 -29.80 26.23
C ARG A 222 14.78 -29.36 25.23
N ILE A 223 14.49 -28.35 24.40
CA ILE A 223 15.49 -27.76 23.48
C ILE A 223 16.70 -27.22 24.25
N GLU A 224 16.47 -26.46 25.33
CA GLU A 224 17.56 -25.95 26.18
C GLU A 224 18.43 -27.08 26.76
N ILE A 225 17.80 -28.15 27.24
CA ILE A 225 18.52 -29.33 27.78
C ILE A 225 19.34 -30.02 26.68
N LEU A 226 18.78 -30.18 25.48
CA LEU A 226 19.49 -30.83 24.35
C LEU A 226 20.74 -30.03 23.96
N ILE A 227 20.61 -28.70 23.86
CA ILE A 227 21.74 -27.80 23.60
C ILE A 227 22.81 -27.96 24.68
N GLN A 228 22.42 -27.99 25.96
CA GLN A 228 23.34 -28.16 27.08
C GLN A 228 24.05 -29.53 27.06
N CYS A 229 23.39 -30.58 26.55
CA CYS A 229 23.97 -31.90 26.36
C CYS A 229 24.78 -32.04 25.05
N GLY A 230 24.91 -30.98 24.24
CA GLY A 230 25.63 -31.02 22.96
C GLY A 230 24.89 -31.79 21.85
N VAL A 231 23.57 -31.98 21.99
CA VAL A 231 22.73 -32.65 21.00
C VAL A 231 22.06 -31.60 20.11
N ASP A 232 22.20 -31.73 18.78
CA ASP A 232 21.54 -30.82 17.84
C ASP A 232 20.01 -30.98 17.89
N PRO A 233 19.26 -29.97 18.37
CA PRO A 233 17.82 -30.07 18.50
C PRO A 233 17.07 -30.13 17.16
N LYS A 234 17.71 -29.74 16.05
CA LYS A 234 17.13 -29.83 14.69
C LYS A 234 16.81 -31.27 14.29
N LEU A 235 17.44 -32.26 14.92
CA LEU A 235 17.15 -33.67 14.71
C LEU A 235 15.78 -34.09 15.25
N LEU A 236 15.21 -33.32 16.17
CA LEU A 236 13.98 -33.66 16.89
C LEU A 236 12.81 -32.72 16.60
N ILE A 237 13.08 -31.47 16.21
CA ILE A 237 12.05 -30.47 15.91
C ILE A 237 12.36 -29.80 14.57
N GLN A 238 11.40 -29.83 13.64
CA GLN A 238 11.51 -29.15 12.36
C GLN A 238 10.68 -27.86 12.33
N PRO A 239 11.23 -26.73 11.84
CA PRO A 239 10.47 -25.50 11.66
C PRO A 239 9.35 -25.68 10.62
N LYS A 240 8.22 -24.98 10.81
CA LYS A 240 7.00 -25.13 9.97
C LYS A 240 7.18 -24.74 8.51
N LYS A 241 8.21 -23.96 8.18
CA LYS A 241 8.66 -23.77 6.79
C LYS A 241 9.97 -24.52 6.60
N SER A 242 9.88 -25.68 5.95
CA SER A 242 10.96 -26.09 5.07
C SER A 242 11.00 -25.05 3.95
N PHE A 243 12.09 -24.30 3.85
CA PHE A 243 12.41 -23.72 2.56
C PHE A 243 12.50 -24.88 1.56
N PRO A 244 12.05 -24.71 0.29
CA PRO A 244 12.18 -25.76 -0.71
C PRO A 244 13.59 -26.31 -0.61
N SER A 245 13.66 -27.64 -0.45
CA SER A 245 14.86 -28.39 -0.13
C SER A 245 16.04 -27.74 -0.82
N GLN A 246 17.05 -27.39 -0.03
CA GLN A 246 18.36 -26.96 -0.51
C GLN A 246 18.68 -27.85 -1.72
N LYS A 247 18.56 -27.32 -2.95
CA LYS A 247 19.20 -27.98 -4.07
C LYS A 247 20.64 -28.07 -3.61
N ASP A 248 21.18 -29.28 -3.53
CA ASP A 248 22.58 -29.50 -3.23
C ASP A 248 23.40 -28.85 -4.36
N LEU A 249 23.58 -27.54 -4.22
CA LEU A 249 24.31 -26.72 -5.15
C LEU A 249 25.78 -27.01 -4.91
N PRO A 250 26.57 -27.26 -5.97
CA PRO A 250 28.01 -27.42 -5.83
C PRO A 250 28.60 -26.25 -5.05
N LYS A 251 29.59 -26.52 -4.18
CA LYS A 251 30.25 -25.49 -3.35
C LYS A 251 30.79 -24.32 -4.18
N GLU A 252 31.20 -24.61 -5.41
CA GLU A 252 31.65 -23.64 -6.42
C GLU A 252 30.54 -22.67 -6.83
N THR A 253 29.31 -23.16 -6.99
CA THR A 253 28.13 -22.34 -7.34
C THR A 253 27.77 -21.40 -6.20
N ILE A 254 27.82 -21.88 -4.97
CA ILE A 254 27.59 -21.07 -3.76
C ILE A 254 28.63 -19.95 -3.66
N ALA A 255 29.92 -20.28 -3.86
CA ALA A 255 30.99 -19.29 -3.86
C ALA A 255 30.85 -18.25 -4.98
N ALA A 256 30.41 -18.65 -6.16
CA ALA A 256 30.18 -17.76 -7.30
C ALA A 256 29.01 -16.78 -7.07
N ILE A 257 27.91 -17.25 -6.47
CA ILE A 257 26.77 -16.41 -6.08
C ILE A 257 27.21 -15.36 -5.04
N ARG A 258 28.00 -15.77 -4.03
CA ARG A 258 28.54 -14.86 -3.00
C ARG A 258 29.48 -13.82 -3.60
N SER A 259 30.40 -14.24 -4.48
CA SER A 259 31.35 -13.33 -5.14
C SER A 259 30.63 -12.30 -6.03
N SER A 260 29.60 -12.73 -6.76
CA SER A 260 28.80 -11.85 -7.62
C SER A 260 28.04 -10.81 -6.81
N HIS A 261 27.46 -11.20 -5.67
CA HIS A 261 26.81 -10.27 -4.75
C HIS A 261 27.81 -9.31 -4.08
N ALA A 262 28.97 -9.81 -3.65
CA ALA A 262 30.04 -9.00 -3.02
C ALA A 262 30.65 -7.95 -3.97
N LYS A 263 30.62 -8.20 -5.29
CA LYS A 263 31.02 -7.23 -6.32
C LYS A 263 30.01 -6.10 -6.56
N GLY A 264 28.90 -6.07 -5.82
CA GLY A 264 27.93 -4.99 -5.83
C GLY A 264 26.69 -5.23 -6.71
N GLU A 265 26.51 -6.43 -7.27
CA GLU A 265 25.27 -6.78 -7.97
C GLU A 265 24.14 -7.02 -6.94
N SER A 266 23.21 -6.06 -6.86
CA SER A 266 22.06 -6.11 -5.95
C SER A 266 20.82 -6.78 -6.57
N ASN A 267 20.84 -7.05 -7.89
CA ASN A 267 19.73 -7.69 -8.56
C ASN A 267 19.79 -9.22 -8.42
N LEU A 268 19.12 -9.74 -7.40
CA LEU A 268 19.08 -11.16 -7.06
C LEU A 268 18.45 -12.03 -8.16
N SER A 269 17.51 -11.49 -8.94
CA SER A 269 16.91 -12.16 -10.09
C SER A 269 17.92 -12.32 -11.23
N LYS A 270 18.83 -11.37 -11.39
CA LYS A 270 19.90 -11.43 -12.40
C LYS A 270 20.96 -12.45 -12.00
N ILE A 271 21.40 -12.43 -10.74
CA ILE A 271 22.30 -13.47 -10.19
C ILE A 271 21.68 -14.85 -10.34
N GLY A 272 20.37 -14.99 -10.08
CA GLY A 272 19.67 -16.27 -10.19
C GLY A 272 19.62 -16.83 -11.61
N LYS A 273 19.49 -15.97 -12.62
CA LYS A 273 19.45 -16.41 -14.03
C LYS A 273 20.72 -17.15 -14.45
N ASP A 274 21.88 -16.71 -13.97
CA ASP A 274 23.18 -17.31 -14.35
C ASP A 274 23.34 -18.75 -13.81
N PHE A 275 22.58 -19.11 -12.77
CA PHE A 275 22.64 -20.42 -12.11
C PHE A 275 21.33 -21.21 -12.20
N ASN A 276 20.36 -20.76 -13.02
CA ASN A 276 19.02 -21.34 -13.12
C ASN A 276 18.30 -21.46 -11.75
N LEU A 277 18.42 -20.40 -10.96
CA LEU A 277 17.82 -20.23 -9.64
C LEU A 277 16.85 -19.05 -9.66
N SER A 278 15.75 -19.18 -8.93
CA SER A 278 14.86 -18.08 -8.60
C SER A 278 15.54 -17.09 -7.65
N ALA A 279 15.06 -15.85 -7.62
CA ALA A 279 15.53 -14.85 -6.66
C ALA A 279 15.40 -15.33 -5.20
N ALA A 280 14.36 -16.12 -4.90
CA ALA A 280 14.18 -16.73 -3.59
C ALA A 280 15.25 -17.79 -3.27
N GLU A 281 15.65 -18.62 -4.24
CA GLU A 281 16.75 -19.59 -4.08
C GLU A 281 18.10 -18.88 -3.88
N VAL A 282 18.36 -17.79 -4.60
CA VAL A 282 19.60 -16.98 -4.42
C VAL A 282 19.64 -16.35 -3.02
N ILE A 283 18.52 -15.79 -2.56
CA ILE A 283 18.39 -15.28 -1.18
C ILE A 283 18.69 -16.39 -0.17
N ASN A 284 18.15 -17.58 -0.39
CA ASN A 284 18.36 -18.73 0.48
C ASN A 284 19.84 -19.13 0.55
N VAL A 285 20.55 -19.10 -0.58
CA VAL A 285 22.00 -19.39 -0.66
C VAL A 285 22.82 -18.33 0.09
N LEU A 286 22.51 -17.04 -0.10
CA LEU A 286 23.22 -15.94 0.57
C LEU A 286 23.00 -15.92 2.09
N ILE A 287 21.86 -16.41 2.56
CA ILE A 287 21.49 -16.39 3.98
C ILE A 287 21.96 -17.65 4.75
N ASN A 288 21.92 -18.84 4.14
CA ASN A 288 22.18 -20.09 4.86
C ASN A 288 23.61 -20.61 4.79
N HIS A 289 24.43 -20.11 3.86
CA HIS A 289 25.81 -20.57 3.68
C HIS A 289 26.86 -19.54 4.15
N CYS A 290 26.62 -18.87 5.28
CA CYS A 290 27.61 -17.98 5.91
C CYS A 290 28.95 -18.69 6.14
#